data_AF-A0A1K2IS57-F1
#
_entry.id   AF-A0A1K2IS57-F1
#
_cell.length_a   1.000
_cell.length_b   1.000
_cell.length_c   1.000
_cell.angle_alpha   90.00
_cell.angle_beta   90.00
_cell.angle_gamma   90.00
#
_symmetry.space_group_name_H-M   'P 1'
#
loop_
_entity.id
_entity.type
_entity.pdbx_description
1 polymer ?
#
loop_
_entity_poly.entity_id
_entity_poly.type
_entity_poly.pdbx_seq_one_letter_code
_entity_poly.pdbx_strand_id
1 'polypeptide(L)'
;MFTKLGASHAPNHTPNVTTNLKTTVNKDKIELTQIDKENWRFVLYESKEKKWIGDFVYSPISFVDLSMLIVLTNQEKLKAEQNRQFLIELSEKIRNDFNRFLSRAENRTDYIFIKKTNLKD
;
A
#
# COMPACT_ATOMS: atom_id res chain seq x y z
N MET A 1 -63.97 -29.19 15.69
CA MET A 1 -62.73 -28.70 16.33
C MET A 1 -61.75 -29.87 16.40
N PHE A 2 -60.73 -29.88 15.54
CA PHE A 2 -59.61 -30.82 15.62
C PHE A 2 -58.32 -30.03 15.35
N THR A 3 -57.34 -30.23 16.22
CA THR A 3 -56.12 -29.45 16.37
C THR A 3 -54.94 -30.07 15.60
N LYS A 4 -54.17 -29.21 14.90
CA LYS A 4 -52.73 -29.28 14.51
C LYS A 4 -52.12 -30.63 14.05
N LEU A 5 -51.64 -30.77 12.80
CA LEU A 5 -50.40 -30.26 12.15
C LEU A 5 -49.12 -31.11 12.39
N GLY A 6 -48.46 -31.49 11.28
CA GLY A 6 -47.05 -31.92 11.18
C GLY A 6 -46.87 -33.39 10.77
N ALA A 7 -46.02 -33.80 9.83
CA ALA A 7 -45.02 -33.12 9.02
C ALA A 7 -44.78 -33.93 7.73
N SER A 8 -44.68 -33.24 6.59
CA SER A 8 -44.33 -33.80 5.28
C SER A 8 -42.81 -33.93 5.17
N HIS A 9 -42.31 -35.14 4.88
CA HIS A 9 -40.92 -35.38 4.56
C HIS A 9 -40.73 -35.30 3.03
N ALA A 10 -40.07 -34.24 2.57
CA ALA A 10 -39.56 -34.13 1.20
C ALA A 10 -38.01 -34.09 1.23
N PRO A 11 -37.32 -34.69 0.25
CA PRO A 11 -35.86 -34.83 0.25
C PRO A 11 -35.18 -33.54 -0.22
N ASN A 12 -34.27 -33.00 0.59
CA ASN A 12 -33.41 -31.89 0.16
C ASN A 12 -32.20 -32.42 -0.61
N HIS A 13 -32.31 -32.37 -1.94
CA HIS A 13 -31.16 -32.25 -2.83
C HIS A 13 -30.42 -30.93 -2.53
N THR A 14 -29.13 -31.00 -2.21
CA THR A 14 -28.23 -29.84 -2.25
C THR A 14 -27.47 -29.83 -3.58
N PRO A 15 -27.58 -28.78 -4.40
CA PRO A 15 -26.56 -28.45 -5.38
C PRO A 15 -25.81 -27.17 -4.98
N ASN A 16 -24.58 -27.07 -5.51
CA ASN A 16 -23.67 -25.92 -5.49
C ASN A 16 -22.87 -25.72 -4.19
N VAL A 17 -21.62 -25.26 -4.22
CA VAL A 17 -21.02 -24.30 -5.16
C VAL A 17 -19.53 -24.67 -5.35
N THR A 18 -19.11 -24.96 -6.58
CA THR A 18 -17.68 -24.86 -6.93
C THR A 18 -17.35 -23.38 -7.02
N THR A 19 -16.73 -22.83 -5.97
CA THR A 19 -16.24 -21.46 -5.94
C THR A 19 -15.08 -21.33 -6.93
N ASN A 20 -15.39 -20.99 -8.18
CA ASN A 20 -14.39 -20.47 -9.10
C ASN A 20 -13.94 -19.10 -8.57
N LEU A 21 -12.83 -19.06 -7.83
CA LEU A 21 -12.11 -17.82 -7.59
C LEU A 21 -11.58 -17.32 -8.93
N LYS A 22 -12.39 -16.50 -9.59
CA LYS A 22 -11.96 -15.63 -10.67
C LYS A 22 -11.08 -14.57 -10.01
N THR A 23 -9.77 -14.78 -10.02
CA THR A 23 -8.80 -13.74 -9.62
C THR A 23 -8.93 -12.61 -10.63
N THR A 24 -9.78 -11.63 -10.34
CA THR A 24 -9.85 -10.38 -11.08
C THR A 24 -8.53 -9.66 -10.84
N VAL A 25 -7.59 -9.82 -11.77
CA VAL A 25 -6.41 -8.95 -11.86
C VAL A 25 -6.95 -7.55 -12.12
N ASN A 26 -6.90 -6.71 -11.10
CA ASN A 26 -7.32 -5.33 -11.17
C ASN A 26 -6.40 -4.62 -12.18
N LYS A 27 -6.93 -4.29 -13.38
CA LYS A 27 -6.15 -3.78 -14.53
C LYS A 27 -5.65 -2.34 -14.35
N ASP A 28 -5.98 -1.69 -13.23
CA ASP A 28 -5.77 -0.25 -13.02
C ASP A 28 -4.66 0.06 -12.01
N LYS A 29 -3.86 -0.94 -11.59
CA LYS A 29 -2.77 -0.70 -10.63
C LYS A 29 -1.60 0.04 -11.27
N ILE A 30 -1.03 0.98 -10.51
CA ILE A 30 0.11 1.78 -10.97
C ILE A 30 1.42 1.07 -10.66
N GLU A 31 2.26 0.87 -11.67
CA GLU A 31 3.60 0.32 -11.49
C GLU A 31 4.56 1.37 -10.92
N LEU A 32 5.26 0.98 -9.85
CA LEU A 32 6.25 1.78 -9.15
C LEU A 32 7.61 1.09 -9.19
N THR A 33 8.57 1.69 -9.88
CA THR A 33 9.94 1.18 -9.96
C THR A 33 10.78 1.81 -8.88
N GLN A 34 11.44 1.00 -8.05
CA GLN A 34 12.36 1.51 -7.03
C GLN A 34 13.53 2.24 -7.69
N ILE A 35 13.85 3.45 -7.23
CA ILE A 35 14.93 4.28 -7.76
C ILE A 35 15.99 4.66 -6.71
N ASP A 36 15.63 4.65 -5.42
CA ASP A 36 16.56 4.87 -4.31
C ASP A 36 16.04 4.18 -3.05
N LYS A 37 16.92 3.98 -2.06
CA LYS A 37 16.54 3.56 -0.71
C LYS A 37 17.54 4.09 0.30
N GLU A 38 17.06 4.26 1.53
CA GLU A 38 17.89 4.48 2.70
C GLU A 38 17.40 3.54 3.80
N ASN A 39 18.33 2.73 4.32
CA ASN A 39 17.98 1.67 5.25
C ASN A 39 17.31 2.28 6.50
N TRP A 40 16.22 1.65 6.95
CA TRP A 40 15.43 2.09 8.10
C TRP A 40 14.76 3.47 7.98
N ARG A 41 14.80 4.10 6.80
CA ARG A 41 14.25 5.45 6.61
C ARG A 41 13.21 5.48 5.49
N PHE A 42 13.60 5.14 4.27
CA PHE A 42 12.67 5.20 3.15
C PHE A 42 13.05 4.28 1.98
N VAL A 43 12.06 3.98 1.14
CA VAL A 43 12.26 3.49 -0.22
C VAL A 43 11.61 4.47 -1.18
N LEU A 44 12.34 4.91 -2.21
CA LEU A 44 11.84 5.85 -3.20
C LEU A 44 11.50 5.12 -4.50
N TYR A 45 10.34 5.40 -5.05
CA TYR A 45 9.85 4.84 -6.29
C TYR A 45 9.52 5.92 -7.32
N GLU A 46 9.64 5.56 -8.60
CA GLU A 46 9.16 6.33 -9.74
C GLU A 46 8.06 5.56 -10.48
N SER A 47 6.96 6.24 -10.78
CA SER A 47 5.89 5.73 -11.64
C SER A 47 6.17 5.97 -13.13
N LYS A 48 5.40 5.31 -14.02
CA LYS A 48 5.46 5.56 -15.48
C LYS A 48 5.23 7.04 -15.84
N GLU A 49 4.42 7.76 -15.05
CA GLU A 49 4.13 9.19 -15.21
C GLU A 49 5.18 10.11 -14.56
N LYS A 50 6.34 9.58 -14.15
CA LYS A 50 7.43 10.36 -13.52
C LYS A 50 7.06 11.02 -12.19
N LYS A 51 5.97 10.59 -11.55
CA LYS A 51 5.68 10.91 -10.14
C LYS A 51 6.61 10.11 -9.23
N TRP A 52 7.14 10.78 -8.22
CA TRP A 52 7.97 10.18 -7.19
C TRP A 52 7.14 9.90 -5.95
N ILE A 53 7.23 8.68 -5.44
CA ILE A 53 6.49 8.20 -4.27
C ILE A 53 7.49 7.61 -3.29
N GLY A 54 7.49 8.11 -2.06
CA GLY A 54 8.33 7.59 -0.98
C GLY A 54 7.53 6.71 -0.03
N ASP A 55 8.07 5.54 0.30
CA ASP A 55 7.60 4.65 1.36
C ASP A 55 8.45 4.94 2.61
N PHE A 56 7.91 5.76 3.51
CA PHE A 56 8.64 6.28 4.68
C PHE A 56 8.30 5.50 5.94
N VAL A 57 9.33 5.05 6.65
CA VAL A 57 9.17 4.30 7.90
C VAL A 57 8.83 5.26 9.05
N TYR A 58 7.83 4.90 9.85
CA TYR A 58 7.46 5.61 11.08
C TYR A 58 7.06 4.62 12.17
N SER A 59 7.07 5.05 13.42
CA SER A 59 6.73 4.19 14.56
C SER A 59 5.65 4.85 15.40
N PRO A 60 4.36 4.45 15.25
CA PRO A 60 3.27 5.06 16.02
C PRO A 60 3.30 4.67 17.50
N ILE A 61 3.88 3.52 17.82
CA ILE A 61 4.07 2.97 19.16
C ILE A 61 5.45 2.32 19.19
N SER A 62 6.16 2.43 20.32
CA SER A 62 7.46 1.78 20.52
C SER A 62 7.45 0.32 20.04
N PHE A 63 8.50 -0.09 19.33
CA PHE A 63 8.71 -1.44 18.79
C PHE A 63 7.81 -1.87 17.61
N VAL A 64 6.95 -1.00 17.10
CA VAL A 64 6.20 -1.24 15.87
C VAL A 64 6.65 -0.25 14.80
N ASP A 65 7.37 -0.75 13.79
CA ASP A 65 7.70 0.03 12.59
C ASP A 65 6.62 -0.21 11.53
N LEU A 66 5.95 0.88 11.14
CA LEU A 66 5.04 0.94 10.01
C LEU A 66 5.67 1.76 8.89
N SER A 67 5.01 1.80 7.74
CA SER A 67 5.42 2.68 6.65
C SER A 67 4.22 3.34 5.98
N MET A 68 4.45 4.50 5.37
CA MET A 68 3.43 5.25 4.64
C MET A 68 3.95 5.65 3.27
N LEU A 69 3.11 5.41 2.26
CA LEU A 69 3.38 5.85 0.89
C LEU A 69 2.93 7.30 0.73
N ILE A 70 3.84 8.17 0.31
CA ILE A 70 3.55 9.59 0.10
C ILE A 70 4.01 9.97 -1.29
N VAL A 71 3.11 10.55 -2.09
CA VAL A 71 3.46 11.23 -3.33
C VAL A 71 4.22 12.52 -2.97
N LEU A 72 5.42 12.65 -3.52
CA LEU A 72 6.18 13.90 -3.42
C LEU A 72 5.53 14.94 -4.33
N THR A 73 5.31 16.13 -3.80
CA THR A 73 4.94 17.28 -4.61
C THR A 73 6.06 17.61 -5.60
N ASN A 74 5.75 18.37 -6.66
CA ASN A 74 6.77 18.79 -7.62
C ASN A 74 7.94 19.54 -6.95
N GLN A 75 7.66 20.34 -5.91
CA GLN A 75 8.71 21.05 -5.17
C GLN A 75 9.58 20.11 -4.34
N GLU A 76 8.98 19.12 -3.67
CA GLU A 76 9.73 18.13 -2.89
C GLU A 76 10.57 17.23 -3.80
N LYS A 77 10.03 16.85 -4.97
CA LYS A 77 10.77 16.13 -6.01
C LYS A 77 12.00 16.92 -6.46
N LEU A 78 11.84 18.19 -6.82
CA LEU A 78 12.96 19.04 -7.25
C LEU A 78 14.05 19.15 -6.16
N LYS A 79 13.65 19.28 -4.90
CA LYS A 79 14.60 19.29 -3.77
C LYS A 79 15.33 17.96 -3.62
N ALA A 80 14.61 16.84 -3.76
CA ALA A 80 15.17 15.49 -3.68
C ALA A 80 16.14 15.20 -4.83
N GLU A 81 15.85 15.67 -6.04
CA GLU A 81 16.74 15.55 -7.21
C GLU A 81 18.04 16.33 -7.03
N GLN A 82 17.98 17.50 -6.37
CA GLN A 82 19.15 18.33 -6.09
C GLN A 82 19.99 17.79 -4.93
N ASN A 83 19.34 17.28 -3.89
CA ASN A 83 20.01 16.85 -2.67
C ASN A 83 19.25 15.71 -1.99
N ARG A 84 19.85 14.50 -2.00
CA ARG A 84 19.33 13.32 -1.31
C ARG A 84 19.10 13.55 0.19
N GLN A 85 19.86 14.45 0.84
CA GLN A 85 19.68 14.80 2.25
C GLN A 85 18.27 15.31 2.56
N PHE A 86 17.59 15.93 1.59
CA PHE A 86 16.20 16.34 1.75
C PHE A 86 15.27 15.14 2.07
N LEU A 87 15.47 13.99 1.43
CA LEU A 87 14.66 12.78 1.69
C LEU A 87 14.93 12.21 3.08
N ILE A 88 16.18 12.27 3.52
CA ILE A 88 16.59 11.94 4.89
C ILE A 88 15.85 12.84 5.90
N GLU A 89 15.90 14.15 5.73
CA GLU A 89 15.21 15.10 6.63
C GLU A 89 13.68 14.92 6.59
N LEU A 90 13.11 14.66 5.41
CA LEU A 90 11.69 14.38 5.28
C LEU A 90 11.30 13.09 6.02
N SER A 91 12.12 12.03 5.93
CA SER A 91 11.89 10.78 6.68
C SER A 91 11.90 11.01 8.19
N GLU A 92 12.80 11.85 8.70
CA GLU A 92 12.86 12.20 10.12
C GLU A 92 11.64 13.01 10.56
N LYS A 93 11.21 13.99 9.75
CA LYS A 93 9.99 14.76 10.00
C LYS A 93 8.75 13.88 10.04
N ILE A 94 8.62 12.95 9.09
CA ILE A 94 7.52 11.99 9.05
C ILE A 94 7.57 11.09 10.28
N ARG A 95 8.73 10.53 10.63
CA ARG A 95 8.87 9.66 11.80
C ARG A 95 8.47 10.36 13.10
N ASN A 96 8.85 11.62 13.27
CA ASN A 96 8.61 12.39 14.49
C ASN A 96 7.18 12.96 14.57
N ASP A 97 6.51 13.17 13.43
CA ASP A 97 5.21 13.86 13.37
C ASP A 97 4.25 13.24 12.33
N PHE A 98 4.22 11.90 12.28
CA PHE A 98 3.54 11.13 11.23
C PHE A 98 2.05 11.48 11.09
N ASN A 99 1.40 11.87 12.18
CA ASN A 99 -0.02 12.26 12.21
C ASN A 99 -0.32 13.39 11.21
N ARG A 100 0.62 14.33 11.01
CA ARG A 100 0.45 15.43 10.05
C ARG A 100 0.53 14.98 8.59
N PHE A 101 1.06 13.79 8.34
CA PHE A 101 1.26 13.24 7.00
C PHE A 101 0.21 12.18 6.63
N LEU A 102 -0.66 11.76 7.56
CA LEU A 102 -1.69 10.74 7.30
C LEU A 102 -2.64 11.13 6.16
N SER A 103 -2.96 12.41 5.99
CA SER A 103 -3.80 12.89 4.89
C SER A 103 -3.14 12.80 3.51
N ARG A 104 -1.82 12.59 3.46
CA ARG A 104 -1.03 12.38 2.24
C ARG A 104 -0.72 10.90 1.98
N ALA A 105 -1.18 10.00 2.86
CA ALA A 105 -0.88 8.59 2.76
C ALA A 105 -1.70 7.95 1.63
N GLU A 106 -1.01 7.34 0.69
CA GLU A 106 -1.61 6.59 -0.41
C GLU A 106 -1.92 5.15 0.00
N ASN A 107 -2.90 4.55 -0.65
CA ASN A 107 -3.24 3.17 -0.42
C ASN A 107 -2.29 2.22 -1.17
N ARG A 108 -1.54 1.42 -0.41
CA ARG A 108 -0.57 0.46 -0.95
C ARG A 108 -1.18 -0.54 -1.94
N THR A 109 -2.48 -0.87 -1.82
CA THR A 109 -3.14 -1.85 -2.70
C THR A 109 -3.26 -1.40 -4.14
N ASP A 110 -3.11 -0.10 -4.39
CA ASP A 110 -3.31 0.54 -5.70
C ASP A 110 -2.04 0.45 -6.57
N TYR A 111 -0.94 -0.04 -6.00
CA TYR A 111 0.37 -0.07 -6.64
C TYR A 111 0.92 -1.49 -6.83
N ILE A 112 1.77 -1.63 -7.85
CA ILE A 112 2.64 -2.79 -8.08
C ILE A 112 4.09 -2.33 -7.92
N PHE A 113 4.83 -2.96 -7.01
CA PHE A 113 6.20 -2.56 -6.68
C PHE A 113 7.22 -3.41 -7.44
N ILE A 114 8.05 -2.74 -8.25
CA ILE A 114 9.11 -3.35 -9.04
C ILE A 114 10.45 -3.01 -8.39
N LYS A 115 11.10 -4.02 -7.80
CA LYS A 115 12.43 -3.88 -7.21
C LYS A 115 13.49 -3.81 -8.32
N LYS A 116 14.40 -2.84 -8.24
CA LYS A 116 15.63 -2.86 -9.04
C LYS A 116 16.68 -3.72 -8.34
N THR A 117 17.19 -4.72 -9.05
CA THR A 117 18.23 -5.64 -8.56
C THR A 117 19.65 -5.04 -8.49
N ASN A 118 19.85 -3.79 -8.96
CA ASN A 118 21.17 -3.15 -9.06
C ASN A 118 21.34 -1.89 -8.19
N LEU A 119 20.47 -1.65 -7.20
CA LEU A 119 20.68 -0.55 -6.25
C LEU A 119 21.73 -1.00 -5.23
N LYS A 120 22.90 -0.35 -5.21
CA LYS A 120 23.93 -0.60 -4.20
C LYS A 120 23.45 -0.07 -2.86
N ASP A 121 23.52 -0.92 -1.84
CA ASP A 121 23.13 -0.65 -0.46
C ASP A 121 24.09 0.33 0.24
#